data_AF-A0A3C1YRV9-F1
#
_entry.id   AF-A0A3C1YRV9-F1
#
_cell.length_a   1.000
_cell.length_b   1.000
_cell.length_c   1.000
_cell.angle_alpha   90.00
_cell.angle_beta   90.00
_cell.angle_gamma   90.00
#
_symmetry.space_group_name_H-M   'P 1'
#
loop_
_entity.id
_entity.type
_entity.pdbx_description
1 polymer ?
#
loop_
_entity_poly.entity_id
_entity_poly.type
_entity_poly.pdbx_seq_one_letter_code
_entity_poly.pdbx_strand_id
1 'polypeptide(L)'
;MTLLEKNLYQQIHPVRLFTDWSSGFYACYLFWNQLMIEGLIVAFIPSLIVSLIILRFTDLEKLKNSKFGRYYKRTYNRTIDFTRFGGFVVMAAGSWNQSLQIAGIGLIIVIGTWTYGLFQTK
;
A
#
# COMPACT_ATOMS: atom_id res chain seq x y z
N MET A 1 -5.46 20.71 -9.15
CA MET A 1 -4.76 19.40 -9.30
C MET A 1 -5.39 18.58 -10.41
N THR A 2 -4.59 17.87 -11.24
CA THR A 2 -5.14 16.96 -12.27
C THR A 2 -5.65 15.65 -11.65
N LEU A 3 -6.51 14.89 -12.35
CA LEU A 3 -6.98 13.57 -11.88
C LEU A 3 -5.82 12.58 -11.65
N LEU A 4 -4.80 12.62 -12.51
CA LEU A 4 -3.60 11.80 -12.37
C LEU A 4 -2.82 12.15 -11.09
N GLU A 5 -2.62 13.45 -10.83
CA GLU A 5 -2.00 13.90 -9.58
C GLU A 5 -2.85 13.48 -8.38
N LYS A 6 -4.19 13.59 -8.46
CA LYS A 6 -5.08 13.20 -7.38
C LYS A 6 -4.95 11.71 -7.07
N ASN A 7 -4.90 10.88 -8.11
CA ASN A 7 -4.71 9.44 -7.99
C ASN A 7 -3.33 9.08 -7.40
N LEU A 8 -2.30 9.85 -7.73
CA LEU A 8 -0.95 9.67 -7.16
C LEU A 8 -0.92 10.00 -5.66
N TYR A 9 -1.35 11.21 -5.29
CA TYR A 9 -1.18 11.70 -3.91
C TYR A 9 -2.17 11.08 -2.93
N GLN A 10 -3.32 10.56 -3.38
CA GLN A 10 -4.21 9.84 -2.47
C GLN A 10 -3.54 8.61 -1.85
N GLN A 11 -2.62 7.95 -2.56
CA GLN A 11 -1.95 6.73 -2.10
C GLN A 11 -1.09 6.98 -0.85
N ILE A 12 -0.50 8.18 -0.75
CA ILE A 12 0.32 8.57 0.39
C ILE A 12 -0.46 9.28 1.51
N HIS A 13 -1.79 9.36 1.39
CA HIS A 13 -2.61 9.97 2.43
C HIS A 13 -2.50 9.13 3.71
N PRO A 14 -2.25 9.74 4.90
CA PRO A 14 -2.00 8.99 6.14
C PRO A 14 -3.11 7.99 6.48
N VAL A 15 -4.37 8.39 6.30
CA VAL A 15 -5.53 7.53 6.54
C VAL A 15 -5.56 6.33 5.60
N ARG A 16 -5.16 6.53 4.33
CA ARG A 16 -5.10 5.44 3.37
C ARG A 16 -3.98 4.47 3.71
N LEU A 17 -2.78 4.98 3.99
CA LEU A 17 -1.65 4.14 4.40
C LEU A 17 -1.97 3.33 5.64
N PHE A 18 -2.57 3.97 6.66
CA PHE A 18 -2.99 3.28 7.87
C PHE A 18 -4.00 2.17 7.58
N THR A 19 -4.97 2.45 6.71
CA THR A 19 -5.99 1.47 6.30
C THR A 19 -5.33 0.32 5.54
N ASP A 20 -4.52 0.60 4.52
CA ASP A 20 -3.86 -0.40 3.68
C ASP A 20 -2.96 -1.34 4.52
N TRP A 21 -2.18 -0.80 5.46
CA TRP A 21 -1.35 -1.60 6.35
C TRP A 21 -2.18 -2.44 7.33
N SER A 22 -3.17 -1.83 8.00
CA SER A 22 -4.00 -2.53 8.98
C SER A 22 -4.84 -3.64 8.33
N SER A 23 -5.49 -3.32 7.22
CA SER A 23 -6.24 -4.26 6.40
C SER A 23 -5.34 -5.34 5.81
N GLY A 24 -4.14 -4.99 5.32
CA GLY A 24 -3.20 -5.95 4.78
C GLY A 24 -2.75 -6.99 5.82
N PHE A 25 -2.41 -6.55 7.04
CA PHE A 25 -2.03 -7.46 8.12
C PHE A 25 -3.22 -8.31 8.59
N TYR A 26 -4.41 -7.71 8.71
CA TYR A 26 -5.60 -8.46 9.11
C TYR A 26 -6.02 -9.48 8.04
N ALA A 27 -5.89 -9.13 6.75
CA ALA A 27 -6.09 -10.07 5.65
C ALA A 27 -5.08 -11.23 5.71
N CYS A 28 -3.81 -10.97 6.00
CA CYS A 28 -2.81 -12.02 6.21
C CYS A 28 -3.20 -12.97 7.36
N TYR A 29 -3.72 -12.43 8.47
CA TYR A 29 -4.27 -13.25 9.55
C TYR A 29 -5.46 -14.13 9.07
N LEU A 30 -6.37 -13.58 8.26
CA LEU A 30 -7.48 -14.36 7.70
C LEU A 30 -7.00 -15.45 6.74
N PHE A 31 -6.01 -15.15 5.88
CA PHE A 31 -5.38 -16.14 5.01
C PHE A 31 -4.68 -17.25 5.79
N TRP A 32 -4.04 -16.93 6.91
CA TRP A 32 -3.47 -17.93 7.82
C TRP A 32 -4.51 -18.93 8.32
N ASN A 33 -5.71 -18.43 8.61
CA ASN A 33 -6.88 -19.22 9.04
C ASN A 33 -7.66 -19.83 7.86
N GLN A 34 -7.13 -19.80 6.64
CA GLN A 34 -7.76 -20.35 5.43
C GLN A 34 -9.09 -19.67 5.03
N LEU A 35 -9.34 -18.45 5.52
CA LEU A 35 -10.53 -17.65 5.20
C LEU A 35 -10.24 -16.75 3.99
N MET A 36 -10.24 -17.35 2.80
CA MET A 36 -9.83 -16.68 1.55
C MET A 36 -10.73 -15.50 1.20
N ILE A 37 -12.05 -15.68 1.25
CA ILE A 37 -13.01 -14.66 0.78
C ILE A 37 -12.98 -13.46 1.73
N GLU A 38 -13.00 -13.70 3.03
CA GLU A 38 -12.92 -12.70 4.08
C GLU A 38 -11.60 -11.94 4.00
N GLY A 39 -10.48 -12.66 3.80
CA GLY A 39 -9.17 -12.06 3.60
C GLY A 39 -9.14 -11.13 2.38
N LEU A 40 -9.72 -11.52 1.25
CA LEU A 40 -9.83 -10.67 0.06
C LEU A 40 -10.72 -9.45 0.31
N ILE A 41 -11.87 -9.63 0.96
CA ILE A 41 -12.78 -8.52 1.32
C ILE A 41 -12.03 -7.49 2.18
N VAL A 42 -11.35 -7.95 3.24
CA VAL A 42 -10.58 -7.09 4.13
C VAL A 42 -9.41 -6.43 3.41
N ALA A 43 -8.73 -7.13 2.49
CA ALA A 43 -7.59 -6.59 1.76
C ALA A 43 -7.98 -5.43 0.84
N PHE A 44 -9.16 -5.49 0.21
CA PHE A 44 -9.53 -4.53 -0.84
C PHE A 44 -10.60 -3.52 -0.44
N ILE A 45 -11.67 -3.95 0.23
CA ILE A 45 -12.86 -3.10 0.45
C ILE A 45 -12.56 -1.86 1.31
N PRO A 46 -11.86 -1.96 2.45
CA PRO A 46 -11.51 -0.78 3.26
C PRO A 46 -10.68 0.24 2.47
N SER A 47 -9.68 -0.22 1.71
CA SER A 47 -8.83 0.65 0.88
C SER A 47 -9.63 1.36 -0.21
N LEU A 48 -10.56 0.66 -0.87
CA LEU A 48 -11.44 1.23 -1.89
C LEU A 48 -12.35 2.31 -1.30
N ILE A 49 -12.97 2.05 -0.14
CA ILE A 49 -13.83 3.02 0.55
C ILE A 49 -13.03 4.28 0.89
N VAL A 50 -11.85 4.12 1.51
CA VAL A 50 -10.99 5.25 1.91
C VAL A 50 -10.51 6.03 0.68
N SER A 51 -10.18 5.34 -0.41
CA SER A 51 -9.80 5.97 -1.68
C SER A 51 -10.94 6.84 -2.24
N LEU A 52 -12.18 6.32 -2.26
CA LEU A 52 -13.35 7.09 -2.72
C LEU A 52 -13.61 8.32 -1.85
N ILE A 53 -13.48 8.18 -0.52
CA ILE A 53 -13.63 9.29 0.42
C ILE A 53 -12.58 10.37 0.16
N ILE A 54 -11.30 9.98 0.02
CA ILE A 54 -10.20 10.93 -0.22
C ILE A 54 -10.37 11.63 -1.57
N LEU A 55 -10.70 10.88 -2.63
CA LEU A 55 -10.91 11.44 -3.97
C LEU A 55 -12.08 12.40 -4.01
N ARG A 56 -13.12 12.21 -3.19
CA ARG A 56 -14.31 13.08 -3.22
C ARG A 56 -14.18 14.28 -2.29
N PHE A 57 -13.62 14.11 -1.10
CA PHE A 57 -13.76 15.08 -0.01
C PHE A 57 -12.46 15.72 0.46
N THR A 58 -11.28 15.21 0.05
CA THR A 58 -10.00 15.70 0.57
C THR A 58 -9.28 16.59 -0.43
N ASP A 59 -8.81 17.74 0.04
CA ASP A 59 -7.84 18.56 -0.68
C ASP A 59 -6.42 18.04 -0.45
N LEU A 60 -5.80 17.58 -1.54
CA LEU A 60 -4.46 16.97 -1.53
C LEU A 60 -3.35 17.99 -1.82
N GLU A 61 -3.66 19.28 -2.03
CA GLU A 61 -2.67 20.34 -2.27
C GLU A 61 -1.63 20.42 -1.14
N LYS A 62 -2.09 20.35 0.12
CA LYS A 62 -1.19 20.33 1.30
C LYS A 62 -0.24 19.13 1.29
N LEU A 63 -0.76 17.95 0.90
CA LEU A 63 0.02 16.71 0.86
C LEU A 63 1.04 16.73 -0.28
N LYS A 64 0.65 17.23 -1.46
CA LYS A 64 1.52 17.47 -2.62
C LYS A 64 2.71 18.37 -2.27
N ASN A 65 2.47 19.42 -1.49
CA ASN A 65 3.48 20.40 -1.08
C ASN A 65 4.29 19.97 0.17
N SER A 66 4.02 18.79 0.74
CA SER A 66 4.79 18.26 1.88
C SER A 66 6.14 17.66 1.46
N LYS A 67 7.05 17.46 2.42
CA LYS A 67 8.31 16.73 2.18
C LYS A 67 8.05 15.31 1.65
N PHE A 68 7.05 14.63 2.22
CA PHE A 68 6.67 13.28 1.82
C PHE A 68 6.02 13.23 0.43
N GLY A 69 5.20 14.22 0.08
CA GLY A 69 4.65 14.38 -1.27
C GLY A 69 5.72 14.59 -2.33
N ARG A 70 6.70 15.47 -2.07
CA ARG A 70 7.85 15.66 -2.97
C ARG A 70 8.71 14.41 -3.11
N TYR A 71 8.97 13.71 -1.99
CA TYR A 71 9.67 12.42 -1.98
C TYR A 71 8.94 11.42 -2.88
N TYR A 72 7.64 11.22 -2.63
CA TYR A 72 6.84 10.24 -3.36
C TYR A 72 6.79 10.54 -4.85
N LYS A 73 6.55 11.79 -5.23
CA LYS A 73 6.52 12.21 -6.64
C LYS A 73 7.85 11.92 -7.33
N ARG A 74 8.99 12.17 -6.66
CA ARG A 74 10.33 11.93 -7.21
C ARG A 74 10.58 10.44 -7.43
N THR A 75 10.12 9.60 -6.51
CA THR A 75 10.43 8.17 -6.50
C THR A 75 9.40 7.37 -7.25
N TYR A 76 8.23 7.94 -7.53
CA TYR A 76 7.12 7.25 -8.14
C TYR A 76 7.49 6.71 -9.53
N ASN A 77 7.31 5.41 -9.67
CA ASN A 77 7.33 4.70 -10.94
C ASN A 77 6.27 3.59 -10.83
N ARG A 78 5.57 3.32 -11.94
CA ARG A 78 4.57 2.24 -12.02
C ARG A 78 5.14 0.88 -11.61
N THR A 79 6.43 0.65 -11.87
CA THR A 79 7.14 -0.55 -11.41
C THR A 79 7.13 -0.69 -9.88
N ILE A 80 7.30 0.41 -9.13
CA ILE A 80 7.32 0.37 -7.66
C ILE A 80 5.96 -0.05 -7.10
N ASP A 81 4.87 0.46 -7.68
CA ASP A 81 3.51 0.05 -7.25
C ASP A 81 3.26 -1.43 -7.53
N PHE A 82 3.69 -1.94 -8.68
CA PHE A 82 3.61 -3.37 -8.99
C PHE A 82 4.49 -4.21 -8.05
N THR A 83 5.69 -3.73 -7.70
CA THR A 83 6.56 -4.45 -6.75
C THR A 83 5.96 -4.46 -5.34
N ARG A 84 5.32 -3.38 -4.88
CA ARG A 84 4.59 -3.37 -3.59
C ARG A 84 3.45 -4.37 -3.60
N PHE A 85 2.65 -4.36 -4.66
CA PHE A 85 1.56 -5.32 -4.81
C PHE A 85 2.08 -6.76 -4.86
N GLY A 86 3.16 -7.02 -5.60
CA GLY A 86 3.84 -8.32 -5.62
C GLY A 86 4.34 -8.74 -4.23
N GLY A 87 4.92 -7.82 -3.46
CA GLY A 87 5.29 -8.05 -2.06
C GLY A 87 4.09 -8.47 -1.21
N PHE A 88 2.95 -7.79 -1.34
CA PHE A 88 1.70 -8.19 -0.66
C PHE A 88 1.20 -9.56 -1.11
N VAL A 89 1.27 -9.90 -2.41
CA VAL A 89 0.90 -11.24 -2.91
C VAL A 89 1.80 -12.32 -2.29
N VAL A 90 3.11 -12.06 -2.17
CA VAL A 90 4.04 -12.96 -1.48
C VAL A 90 3.68 -13.07 0.01
N MET A 91 3.31 -11.96 0.67
CA MET A 91 2.82 -11.98 2.06
C MET A 91 1.58 -12.87 2.21
N ALA A 92 0.60 -12.69 1.33
CA ALA A 92 -0.65 -13.44 1.34
C ALA A 92 -0.40 -14.93 1.07
N ALA A 93 0.44 -15.26 0.08
CA ALA A 93 0.82 -16.63 -0.22
C ALA A 93 1.58 -17.29 0.95
N GLY A 94 2.49 -16.56 1.59
CA GLY A 94 3.18 -17.04 2.79
C GLY A 94 2.23 -17.29 3.94
N SER A 95 1.28 -16.38 4.15
CA SER A 95 0.27 -16.51 5.21
C SER A 95 -0.66 -17.70 4.95
N TRP A 96 -1.13 -17.88 3.71
CA TRP A 96 -1.94 -19.02 3.31
C TRP A 96 -1.22 -20.36 3.54
N ASN A 97 0.08 -20.43 3.24
CA ASN A 97 0.89 -21.62 3.48
C ASN A 97 1.44 -21.72 4.91
N GLN A 98 0.98 -20.86 5.83
CA GLN A 98 1.43 -20.82 7.23
C GLN A 98 2.96 -20.69 7.38
N SER A 99 3.59 -20.04 6.41
CA SER A 99 5.04 -19.82 6.34
C SER A 99 5.37 -18.38 6.68
N LEU A 100 5.82 -18.17 7.91
CA LEU A 100 6.27 -16.86 8.39
C LEU A 100 7.50 -16.35 7.61
N GLN A 101 8.32 -17.25 7.07
CA GLN A 101 9.48 -16.91 6.25
C GLN A 101 9.05 -16.27 4.92
N ILE A 102 8.12 -16.90 4.20
CA ILE A 102 7.60 -16.36 2.93
C ILE A 102 6.83 -15.07 3.20
N ALA A 103 6.01 -15.04 4.25
CA ALA A 103 5.31 -13.82 4.65
C ALA A 103 6.29 -12.68 4.97
N GLY A 104 7.38 -12.98 5.67
CA GLY A 104 8.46 -12.05 5.99
C GLY A 104 9.18 -11.53 4.75
N ILE A 105 9.48 -12.37 3.75
CA ILE A 105 10.06 -11.95 2.47
C ILE A 105 9.14 -10.94 1.76
N GLY A 106 7.83 -11.23 1.70
CA GLY A 106 6.85 -10.30 1.14
C GLY A 106 6.85 -8.95 1.86
N LEU A 107 6.89 -8.96 3.19
CA LEU A 107 6.96 -7.74 4.00
C LEU A 107 8.24 -6.93 3.73
N ILE A 108 9.39 -7.60 3.61
CA ILE A 108 10.67 -6.96 3.27
C ILE A 108 10.59 -6.30 1.89
N ILE A 109 9.94 -6.92 0.91
CA ILE A 109 9.72 -6.33 -0.42
C ILE A 109 8.88 -5.06 -0.32
N VAL A 110 7.78 -5.09 0.45
CA VAL A 110 6.90 -3.92 0.64
C VAL A 110 7.63 -2.78 1.35
N ILE A 111 8.34 -3.06 2.44
CA ILE A 111 9.10 -2.04 3.18
C ILE A 111 10.24 -1.50 2.32
N GLY A 112 11.01 -2.40 1.70
CA GLY A 112 12.15 -2.06 0.85
C GLY A 112 11.77 -1.12 -0.29
N THR A 113 10.61 -1.33 -0.92
CA THR A 113 10.09 -0.44 -1.97
C THR A 113 9.59 0.91 -1.44
N TRP A 114 9.08 1.00 -0.22
CA TRP A 114 8.78 2.27 0.44
C TRP A 114 10.06 3.07 0.74
N THR A 115 11.12 2.39 1.16
CA THR A 115 12.40 3.02 1.54
C THR A 115 13.37 3.19 0.37
N TYR A 116 13.14 2.54 -0.77
CA TYR A 116 14.04 2.54 -1.94
C TYR A 116 14.39 3.96 -2.41
N GLY A 117 13.42 4.87 -2.34
CA GLY A 117 13.59 6.26 -2.71
C GLY A 117 14.49 7.09 -1.78
N LEU A 118 14.82 6.59 -0.59
CA LEU A 118 15.76 7.22 0.35
C LEU A 118 17.21 7.01 -0.11
N PHE A 119 17.48 5.87 -0.77
CA PHE A 119 18.80 5.49 -1.27
C PHE A 119 19.08 5.96 -2.69
N GLN A 120 18.04 6.40 -3.41
CA GLN A 120 18.21 7.16 -4.64
C GLN A 120 18.63 8.59 -4.30
N THR A 121 19.93 8.76 -4.05
CA THR A 121 20.60 10.05 -4.14
C THR A 121 20.44 10.55 -5.57
N LYS A 122 20.08 11.83 -5.72
CA LYS A 122 20.03 12.50 -7.04
C LYS A 122 21.37 12.42 -7.74
#